data_AF-A0A2Z1CBP7-F1
#
_entry.id   AF-A0A2Z1CBP7-F1
#
_cell.length_a   1.000
_cell.length_b   1.000
_cell.length_c   1.000
_cell.angle_alpha   90.00
_cell.angle_beta   90.00
_cell.angle_gamma   90.00
#
_symmetry.space_group_name_H-M   'P 1'
#
loop_
_entity.id
_entity.type
_entity.pdbx_description
1 polymer ?
#
loop_
_entity_poly.entity_id
_entity_poly.type
_entity_poly.pdbx_seq_one_letter_code
_entity_poly.pdbx_strand_id
1 'polypeptide(L)' 'KDNFFELGGHSLLATQVISRSRDLFSVELSLQNLLEYPTIANLAQIIEVLSVTPGETAMTESLEDYEDGEL' A
#
# COMPACT_ATOMS: atom_id res chain seq x y z
N LYS A 1 11.58 -13.30 7.92
CA LYS A 1 11.34 -12.30 6.86
C LYS A 1 11.11 -13.12 5.61
N ASP A 2 9.89 -13.13 5.10
CA ASP A 2 9.48 -14.03 4.02
C ASP A 2 9.79 -13.36 2.68
N ASN A 3 11.01 -13.57 2.20
CA ASN A 3 11.45 -13.05 0.90
C ASN A 3 10.85 -13.91 -0.21
N PHE A 4 10.09 -13.28 -1.09
CA PHE A 4 9.42 -13.89 -2.23
C PHE A 4 10.34 -14.78 -3.07
N PHE A 5 11.56 -14.34 -3.36
CA PHE A 5 12.50 -15.10 -4.20
C PHE A 5 13.16 -16.25 -3.44
N GLU A 6 13.46 -16.08 -2.15
CA GLU A 6 14.00 -17.16 -1.31
C GLU A 6 12.97 -18.27 -1.10
N LEU A 7 11.68 -17.95 -1.19
CA LEU A 7 10.57 -18.90 -1.15
C LEU A 7 10.24 -19.56 -2.51
N GLY A 8 11.08 -19.32 -3.54
CA GLY A 8 10.90 -19.90 -4.88
C GLY A 8 10.05 -19.08 -5.84
N GLY A 9 9.75 -17.82 -5.50
CA GLY A 9 9.11 -16.87 -6.39
C GLY A 9 9.94 -16.60 -7.65
N HIS A 10 9.28 -16.54 -8.80
CA HIS A 10 9.91 -16.34 -10.11
C HIS A 10 9.09 -15.39 -10.97
N SER A 11 9.60 -15.02 -12.16
CA SER A 11 9.03 -13.99 -13.03
C SER A 11 7.53 -14.17 -13.31
N LEU A 12 7.08 -15.40 -13.59
CA LEU A 12 5.66 -15.66 -13.81
C LEU A 12 4.80 -15.37 -12.56
N LEU A 13 5.25 -15.77 -11.36
CA LEU A 13 4.54 -15.47 -10.12
C LEU A 13 4.58 -13.96 -9.82
N ALA A 14 5.72 -13.29 -10.09
CA ALA A 14 5.84 -11.85 -9.94
C ALA A 14 4.85 -11.10 -10.86
N THR A 15 4.75 -11.50 -12.12
CA THR A 15 3.75 -10.96 -13.06
C THR A 15 2.32 -11.18 -12.57
N GLN A 16 2.03 -12.35 -12.00
CA GLN A 16 0.71 -12.63 -11.41
C GLN A 16 0.41 -11.73 -10.21
N VAL A 17 1.38 -11.53 -9.32
CA VAL A 17 1.26 -10.60 -8.18
C VAL A 17 0.96 -9.19 -8.69
N ILE A 18 1.74 -8.70 -9.66
CA ILE A 18 1.55 -7.37 -10.26
C ILE A 18 0.15 -7.21 -10.86
N SER A 19 -0.29 -8.17 -11.67
CA SER A 19 -1.62 -8.12 -12.29
C SER A 19 -2.73 -8.12 -11.25
N ARG A 20 -2.63 -8.96 -10.21
CA ARG A 20 -3.64 -9.03 -9.14
C ARG A 20 -3.66 -7.77 -8.28
N SER A 21 -2.51 -7.17 -8.00
CA SER A 21 -2.46 -5.92 -7.24
C SER A 21 -3.20 -4.80 -7.96
N ARG A 22 -3.06 -4.73 -9.29
CA ARG A 22 -3.83 -3.79 -10.12
C ARG A 22 -5.33 -4.07 -10.04
N ASP A 23 -5.74 -5.33 -10.20
CA ASP A 23 -7.16 -5.68 -10.25
C ASP A 23 -7.86 -5.53 -8.89
N LEU A 24 -7.16 -5.77 -7.78
CA LEU A 24 -7.73 -5.75 -6.43
C LEU A 24 -7.64 -4.39 -5.74
N PHE A 25 -6.55 -3.65 -5.95
CA PHE A 25 -6.28 -2.40 -5.24
C PHE A 25 -6.26 -1.18 -6.16
N SER A 26 -6.46 -1.35 -7.48
CA SER A 26 -6.34 -0.27 -8.47
C SER A 26 -4.98 0.41 -8.48
N VAL A 27 -3.91 -0.30 -8.08
CA VAL A 27 -2.53 0.23 -8.05
C VAL A 27 -1.64 -0.42 -9.10
N GLU A 28 -0.75 0.36 -9.69
CA GLU A 28 0.26 -0.14 -10.62
C GLU A 28 1.56 -0.49 -9.87
N LEU A 29 1.69 -1.76 -9.47
CA LEU A 29 2.92 -2.26 -8.85
C LEU A 29 3.94 -2.65 -9.94
N SER A 30 5.17 -2.13 -9.85
CA SER A 30 6.21 -2.46 -10.84
C SER A 30 7.01 -3.71 -10.46
N LEU A 31 7.62 -4.36 -11.46
CA LEU A 31 8.57 -5.46 -11.20
C LEU A 31 9.77 -4.99 -10.38
N GLN A 32 10.21 -3.75 -10.57
CA GLN A 32 11.29 -3.17 -9.77
C GLN A 32 10.92 -3.12 -8.28
N ASN A 33 9.69 -2.72 -7.94
CA ASN A 33 9.23 -2.72 -6.54
C ASN A 33 9.33 -4.11 -5.92
N LEU A 34 8.96 -5.15 -6.66
CA LEU A 34 9.01 -6.53 -6.18
C LEU A 34 10.45 -7.03 -6.00
N LEU A 35 11.37 -6.63 -6.88
CA LEU A 35 12.80 -6.98 -6.79
C LEU A 35 13.51 -6.25 -5.64
N GLU A 36 13.25 -4.96 -5.45
CA GLU A 36 13.87 -4.14 -4.41
C GLU A 36 13.28 -4.44 -3.02
N TYR A 37 11.99 -4.77 -2.96
CA TYR A 37 11.24 -4.95 -1.73
C TYR A 37 10.49 -6.29 -1.70
N PRO A 38 11.18 -7.42 -1.70
CA PRO A 38 10.60 -8.74 -1.99
C PRO A 38 9.84 -9.36 -0.81
N THR A 39 9.28 -8.57 0.10
CA THR A 39 8.57 -9.09 1.28
C THR A 39 7.17 -8.53 1.32
N ILE A 40 6.22 -9.32 1.83
CA ILE A 40 4.81 -8.92 1.93
C ILE A 40 4.66 -7.59 2.69
N ALA A 41 5.39 -7.41 3.78
CA ALA A 41 5.35 -6.19 4.59
C ALA A 41 5.72 -4.94 3.77
N ASN A 42 6.80 -5.00 2.98
CA ASN A 42 7.20 -3.86 2.18
C ASN A 42 6.24 -3.63 0.99
N LEU A 43 5.76 -4.70 0.34
CA LEU A 43 4.81 -4.57 -0.76
C LEU A 43 3.48 -3.98 -0.30
N ALA A 44 2.99 -4.35 0.88
CA ALA A 44 1.81 -3.77 1.48
C ALA A 44 1.96 -2.25 1.67
N GLN A 45 3.10 -1.81 2.23
CA GLN A 45 3.37 -0.38 2.40
C GLN A 45 3.43 0.39 1.07
N ILE A 46 4.01 -0.22 0.02
CA ILE A 46 4.02 0.37 -1.31
C ILE A 46 2.59 0.48 -1.87
N ILE A 47 1.77 -0.56 -1.72
CA ILE A 47 0.37 -0.56 -2.15
C ILE A 47 -0.41 0.53 -1.43
N GLU A 48 -0.24 0.68 -0.11
CA GLU A 48 -0.88 1.74 0.66
C GLU A 48 -0.56 3.12 0.08
N VAL A 49 0.73 3.42 -0.13
CA VAL A 49 1.18 4.70 -0.72
C VAL A 49 0.60 4.93 -2.12
N LEU A 50 0.53 3.88 -2.96
CA LEU A 50 -0.03 3.98 -4.31
C LEU A 50 -1.57 4.10 -4.31
N SER A 51 -2.23 3.58 -3.27
CA SER A 51 -3.69 3.57 -3.14
C SER A 51 -4.27 4.83 -2.53
N VAL A 52 -3.44 5.70 -1.93
CA VAL A 52 -3.92 6.99 -1.39
C VAL A 52 -4.42 7.86 -2.55
N THR A 53 -5.73 7.84 -2.77
CA THR A 53 -6.42 8.92 -3.44
C THR A 53 -6.22 10.19 -2.60
N PRO A 54 -5.71 11.30 -3.14
CA PRO A 54 -5.42 12.54 -2.39
C PRO A 54 -6.63 13.22 -1.70
N GLY A 55 -7.77 12.56 -1.53
CA GLY A 55 -9.00 13.10 -0.96
C GLY A 55 -9.43 12.55 0.41
N GLU A 56 -8.88 11.43 0.89
CA GLU A 56 -9.34 10.80 2.15
C GLU A 56 -8.48 11.10 3.38
N THR A 57 -7.23 11.57 3.21
CA THR A 57 -6.34 11.86 4.34
C THR A 57 -6.69 13.15 5.10
N ALA A 58 -7.62 13.97 4.59
CA ALA A 58 -7.94 15.29 5.18
C ALA A 58 -9.04 15.28 6.27
N MET A 59 -9.65 14.14 6.62
CA MET A 59 -10.86 14.12 7.47
C MET A 59 -10.64 13.63 8.92
N THR A 60 -9.40 13.67 9.44
CA THR A 60 -9.11 13.33 10.84
C THR A 60 -8.68 14.51 11.71
N GLU A 61 -8.79 15.76 11.24
CA GLU A 61 -8.38 16.94 12.02
C GLU A 61 -9.49 18.01 12.08
N SER A 62 -10.71 17.59 12.41
CA SER A 62 -11.83 18.52 12.70
C SER A 62 -12.69 17.96 13.81
N LEU A 63 -12.12 17.86 15.01
CA LEU A 63 -12.86 17.65 16.26
C LEU A 63 -11.96 18.11 17.40
N GLU A 64 -11.92 19.42 17.64
CA GLU A 64 -11.81 20.07 18.97
C GLU A 64 -11.87 21.61 18.88
N ASP A 65 -12.75 22.15 18.03
CA ASP A 65 -13.44 23.41 18.33
C ASP A 65 -14.67 23.05 19.18
N TYR A 66 -14.42 22.71 20.45
CA TYR A 66 -15.45 22.75 21.49
C TYR A 66 -15.25 24.05 22.26
N GLU A 67 -15.78 25.14 21.72
CA GLU A 67 -16.14 26.30 22.52
C GLU A 67 -17.43 25.97 23.30
N ASP A 68 -17.30 25.70 24.59
CA ASP A 68 -18.39 25.77 25.60
C ASP A 68 -17.71 25.75 26.98
N GLY A 69 -17.83 26.71 27.89
CA GLY A 69 -18.58 27.93 27.98
C GLY A 69 -18.12 28.64 29.27
N GLU A 70 -18.33 29.95 29.30
CA GLU A 70 -18.15 30.83 30.45
C GLU A 70 -18.94 30.32 31.68
N LEU A 71 -18.29 30.19 32.85
CA LEU A 71 -18.92 30.21 34.19
C LEU A 71 -18.05 30.98 35.18
#